data_AF-A0A410RFR2-F1
#
_entry.id   AF-A0A410RFR2-F1
#
_cell.length_a   1.000
_cell.length_b   1.000
_cell.length_c   1.000
_cell.angle_alpha   90.00
_cell.angle_beta   90.00
_cell.angle_gamma   90.00
#
_symmetry.space_group_name_H-M   'P 1'
#
loop_
_entity.id
_entity.type
_entity.pdbx_description
1 polymer ?
#
loop_
_entity_poly.entity_id
_entity_poly.type
_entity_poly.pdbx_seq_one_letter_code
_entity_poly.pdbx_strand_id
1 'polypeptide(L)'
;ECKSSWYSIMKYIGLLLLVAYATADDGCRCSFSFPGGGGAGFAQRTRVDAQALRIGRLEQEIADLANKYDEANSDYDSAVETLDYLNDKVEEIREKHCPQGKVECLDNGECIDTLLICDGVDDCADRSDEKSIVCNLPISVGNSYGGYLLSGNDCLLGGFKTKVSVAITSVTVLPWFKQRPKIGARLTYSYSDRGTDTSGSYRVSGYYNPGTATLTLDSVDDDEDIGFSAKFGAYNNDQAVADFRLLHHTESCGQVFLKKE
;
A
#
# COMPACT_ATOMS: atom_id res chain seq x y z
N GLU A 1 -42.01 -38.70 20.16
CA GLU A 1 -41.76 -37.61 21.12
C GLU A 1 -40.61 -36.76 20.61
N CYS A 2 -40.81 -35.45 20.41
CA CYS A 2 -39.76 -34.43 20.48
C CYS A 2 -40.40 -33.03 20.46
N LYS A 3 -40.91 -32.59 21.61
CA LYS A 3 -41.25 -31.19 21.89
C LYS A 3 -40.05 -30.55 22.59
N SER A 4 -39.13 -29.91 21.86
CA SER A 4 -38.14 -28.99 22.47
C SER A 4 -37.31 -28.23 21.42
N SER A 5 -37.90 -27.29 20.67
CA SER A 5 -37.10 -26.34 19.87
C SER A 5 -37.81 -25.00 19.59
N TRP A 6 -38.67 -24.56 20.51
CA TRP A 6 -39.31 -23.22 20.45
C TRP A 6 -38.90 -22.33 21.63
N TYR A 7 -38.48 -22.92 22.76
CA TYR A 7 -38.08 -22.18 23.95
C TYR A 7 -36.67 -21.55 23.88
N SER A 8 -35.79 -22.01 22.98
CA SER A 8 -34.45 -21.40 22.82
C SER A 8 -34.47 -20.15 21.95
N ILE A 9 -35.32 -20.07 20.92
CA ILE A 9 -35.38 -18.90 20.02
C ILE A 9 -35.99 -17.69 20.75
N MET A 10 -36.99 -17.92 21.61
CA MET A 10 -37.59 -16.86 22.44
C MET A 10 -36.62 -16.28 23.49
N LYS A 11 -35.58 -17.02 23.90
CA LYS A 11 -34.56 -16.51 24.84
C LYS A 11 -33.59 -15.53 24.17
N TYR A 12 -33.24 -15.73 22.89
CA TYR A 12 -32.33 -14.84 22.18
C TYR A 12 -33.00 -13.54 21.71
N ILE A 13 -34.29 -13.60 21.34
CA ILE A 13 -35.06 -12.39 20.98
C ILE A 13 -35.30 -11.51 22.22
N GLY A 14 -35.55 -12.11 23.39
CA GLY A 14 -35.66 -11.38 24.65
C GLY A 14 -34.35 -10.73 25.11
N LEU A 15 -33.20 -11.36 24.80
CA LEU A 15 -31.88 -10.83 25.14
C LEU A 15 -31.44 -9.70 24.21
N LEU A 16 -31.84 -9.74 22.92
CA LEU A 16 -31.61 -8.64 21.97
C LEU A 16 -32.47 -7.41 22.28
N LEU A 17 -33.70 -7.59 22.74
CA LEU A 17 -34.57 -6.47 23.15
C LEU A 17 -34.12 -5.81 24.46
N LEU A 18 -33.47 -6.55 25.37
CA LEU A 18 -32.89 -5.99 26.60
C LEU A 18 -31.62 -5.19 26.35
N VAL A 19 -30.80 -5.57 25.35
CA VAL A 19 -29.60 -4.79 24.97
C VAL A 19 -29.99 -3.51 24.23
N ALA A 20 -31.05 -3.54 23.41
CA ALA A 20 -31.56 -2.34 22.74
C ALA A 20 -32.22 -1.34 23.69
N TYR A 21 -32.81 -1.79 24.81
CA TYR A 21 -33.37 -0.90 25.83
C TYR A 21 -32.31 -0.25 26.73
N ALA A 22 -31.05 -0.73 26.69
CA ALA A 22 -29.96 -0.19 27.49
C ALA A 22 -29.16 0.94 26.81
N THR A 23 -29.45 1.27 25.53
CA THR A 23 -28.71 2.30 24.78
C THR A 23 -29.55 3.53 24.43
N ALA A 24 -30.71 3.72 25.05
CA ALA A 24 -31.56 4.88 24.80
C ALA A 24 -32.18 5.39 26.11
N ASP A 25 -31.39 6.10 26.91
CA ASP A 25 -31.92 7.23 27.68
C ASP A 25 -30.79 8.20 28.05
N ASP A 26 -30.95 9.44 27.59
CA ASP A 26 -30.05 10.56 27.83
C ASP A 26 -30.15 10.99 29.30
N GLY A 27 -29.09 10.76 30.07
CA GLY A 27 -28.95 11.31 31.42
C GLY A 27 -28.55 10.28 32.48
N CYS A 28 -27.31 9.78 32.41
CA CYS A 28 -26.73 9.05 33.54
C CYS A 28 -26.46 9.99 34.73
N ARG A 29 -27.46 10.20 35.58
CA ARG A 29 -27.24 10.49 37.01
C ARG A 29 -27.24 9.17 37.77
N CYS A 30 -26.04 8.67 38.07
CA CYS A 30 -25.89 7.49 38.90
C CYS A 30 -26.29 7.80 40.35
N SER A 31 -27.53 7.49 40.75
CA SER A 31 -27.91 7.39 42.17
C SER A 31 -28.11 5.93 42.54
N PHE A 32 -27.08 5.32 43.15
CA PHE A 32 -27.18 3.98 43.72
C PHE A 32 -27.56 4.09 45.19
N SER A 33 -28.82 3.83 45.52
CA SER A 33 -29.30 3.69 46.90
C SER A 33 -29.37 2.21 47.27
N PHE A 34 -28.52 1.76 48.20
CA PHE A 34 -28.71 0.48 48.89
C PHE A 34 -29.14 0.72 50.34
N PRO A 35 -30.11 -0.05 50.87
CA PRO A 35 -30.58 0.11 52.23
C PRO A 35 -29.64 -0.58 53.23
N GLY A 36 -29.17 0.18 54.20
CA GLY A 36 -28.82 -0.33 55.54
C GLY A 36 -27.37 -0.75 55.80
N GLY A 37 -26.60 0.19 56.37
CA GLY A 37 -25.74 -0.06 57.54
C GLY A 37 -24.40 -0.78 57.35
N GLY A 38 -23.29 -0.03 57.44
CA GLY A 38 -21.99 -0.57 57.85
C GLY A 38 -20.78 -0.12 57.01
N GLY A 39 -20.31 1.12 57.24
CA GLY A 39 -18.90 1.54 57.30
C GLY A 39 -17.81 1.18 56.26
N ALA A 40 -18.02 0.28 55.30
CA ALA A 40 -16.94 -0.27 54.46
C ALA A 40 -17.07 0.02 52.96
N GLY A 41 -18.30 0.17 52.43
CA GLY A 41 -18.54 0.34 50.99
C GLY A 41 -18.24 1.74 50.42
N PHE A 42 -18.33 2.79 51.24
CA PHE A 42 -18.01 4.16 50.81
C PHE A 42 -16.50 4.35 50.64
N ALA A 43 -15.70 3.75 51.51
CA ALA A 43 -14.23 3.82 51.43
C ALA A 43 -13.69 3.03 50.21
N GLN A 44 -14.39 1.99 49.75
CA GLN A 44 -13.97 1.25 48.55
C GLN A 44 -14.36 1.98 47.25
N ARG A 45 -15.53 2.61 47.17
CA ARG A 45 -15.93 3.40 45.99
C ARG A 45 -15.06 4.63 45.77
N THR A 46 -14.75 5.40 46.82
CA THR A 46 -13.87 6.58 46.70
C THR A 46 -12.45 6.21 46.25
N ARG A 47 -11.96 5.00 46.55
CA ARG A 47 -10.67 4.50 46.08
C ARG A 47 -10.70 4.13 44.60
N VAL A 48 -11.80 3.55 44.12
CA VAL A 48 -12.00 3.24 42.69
C VAL A 48 -12.14 4.53 41.88
N ASP A 49 -12.88 5.52 42.39
CA ASP A 49 -13.02 6.83 41.74
C ASP A 49 -11.68 7.59 41.68
N ALA A 50 -10.88 7.52 42.74
CA ALA A 50 -9.53 8.09 42.76
C ALA A 50 -8.57 7.40 41.77
N GLN A 51 -8.73 6.08 41.55
CA GLN A 51 -7.96 5.34 40.56
C GLN A 51 -8.40 5.68 39.13
N ALA A 52 -9.70 5.89 38.88
CA ALA A 52 -10.20 6.30 37.57
C ALA A 52 -9.60 7.64 37.11
N LEU A 53 -9.47 8.62 38.02
CA LEU A 53 -8.79 9.89 37.74
C LEU A 53 -7.30 9.72 37.41
N ARG A 54 -6.63 8.77 38.05
CA ARG A 54 -5.22 8.45 37.76
C ARG A 54 -5.06 7.80 36.39
N ILE A 55 -5.98 6.89 36.03
CA ILE A 55 -6.00 6.26 34.70
C ILE A 55 -6.24 7.32 33.63
N GLY A 56 -7.21 8.23 33.81
CA GLY A 56 -7.46 9.31 32.85
C GLY A 56 -6.26 10.25 32.65
N ARG A 57 -5.48 10.53 33.70
CA ARG A 57 -4.23 11.30 33.56
C ARG A 57 -3.16 10.52 32.78
N LEU A 58 -3.02 9.23 33.06
CA LEU A 58 -2.04 8.38 32.37
C LEU A 58 -2.41 8.21 30.89
N GLU A 59 -3.70 8.10 30.56
CA GLU A 59 -4.18 8.09 29.18
C GLU A 59 -3.79 9.37 28.44
N GLN A 60 -3.95 10.54 29.09
CA GLN A 60 -3.53 11.82 28.52
C GLN A 60 -1.99 11.88 28.36
N GLU A 61 -1.22 11.46 29.36
CA GLU A 61 0.24 11.44 29.27
C GLU A 61 0.74 10.52 28.15
N ILE A 62 0.09 9.37 27.94
CA ILE A 62 0.39 8.46 26.83
C ILE A 62 0.07 9.10 25.49
N ALA A 63 -1.09 9.77 25.36
CA ALA A 63 -1.46 10.47 24.13
C ALA A 63 -0.50 11.61 23.79
N ASP A 64 -0.12 12.42 24.79
CA ASP A 64 0.84 13.51 24.61
C ASP A 64 2.23 12.99 24.24
N LEU A 65 2.64 11.85 24.81
CA LEU A 65 3.90 11.21 24.47
C LEU A 65 3.89 10.62 23.05
N ALA A 66 2.76 10.02 22.64
CA ALA A 66 2.58 9.50 21.28
C ALA A 66 2.70 10.63 20.25
N ASN A 67 2.02 11.77 20.47
CA ASN A 67 2.11 12.92 19.55
C ASN A 67 3.54 13.46 19.41
N LYS A 68 4.28 13.56 20.52
CA LYS A 68 5.69 13.99 20.50
C LYS A 68 6.59 12.98 19.80
N TYR A 69 6.30 11.69 19.94
CA TYR A 69 7.01 10.65 19.23
C TYR A 69 6.75 10.76 17.73
N ASP A 70 5.48 10.89 17.31
CA ASP A 70 5.10 11.02 15.90
C ASP A 70 5.71 12.26 15.24
N GLU A 71 5.71 13.41 15.94
CA GLU A 71 6.37 14.63 15.46
C GLU A 71 7.87 14.42 15.26
N ALA A 72 8.56 13.87 16.26
CA ALA A 72 9.99 13.60 16.18
C ALA A 72 10.34 12.53 15.13
N ASN A 73 9.45 11.57 14.90
CA ASN A 73 9.65 10.49 13.94
C ASN A 73 9.36 10.95 12.50
N SER A 74 8.46 11.93 12.31
CA SER A 74 8.15 12.48 10.98
C SER A 74 9.36 13.14 10.31
N ASP A 75 10.20 13.83 11.07
CA ASP A 75 11.44 14.42 10.57
C ASP A 75 12.44 13.35 10.14
N TYR A 76 12.55 12.26 10.91
CA TYR A 76 13.40 11.13 10.57
C TYR A 76 12.94 10.41 9.30
N ASP A 77 11.63 10.13 9.19
CA ASP A 77 11.05 9.47 8.02
C ASP A 77 11.26 10.31 6.75
N SER A 78 11.14 11.64 6.84
CA SER A 78 11.40 12.55 5.71
C SER A 78 12.86 12.53 5.25
N ALA A 79 13.81 12.41 6.18
CA ALA A 79 15.24 12.34 5.88
C ALA A 79 15.59 11.01 5.21
N VAL A 80 14.97 9.90 5.64
CA VAL A 80 15.12 8.57 5.02
C VAL A 80 14.57 8.57 3.59
N GLU A 81 13.35 9.09 3.36
CA GLU A 81 12.78 9.18 1.99
C GLU A 81 13.69 9.98 1.04
N THR A 82 14.31 11.05 1.57
CA THR A 82 15.26 11.87 0.78
C THR A 82 16.55 11.11 0.48
N LEU A 83 17.09 10.35 1.43
CA LEU A 83 18.29 9.55 1.21
C LEU A 83 18.05 8.43 0.20
N ASP A 84 16.91 7.74 0.27
CA ASP A 84 16.56 6.67 -0.67
C ASP A 84 16.43 7.22 -2.10
N TYR A 85 15.78 8.37 -2.26
CA TYR A 85 15.69 9.06 -3.56
C TYR A 85 17.08 9.42 -4.12
N LEU A 86 17.98 9.93 -3.27
CA LEU A 86 19.33 10.29 -3.71
C LEU A 86 20.14 9.06 -4.10
N ASN A 87 20.04 7.96 -3.34
CA ASN A 87 20.69 6.70 -3.68
C ASN A 87 20.18 6.13 -5.01
N ASP A 88 18.87 6.16 -5.24
CA ASP A 88 18.27 5.74 -6.51
C ASP A 88 18.78 6.56 -7.69
N LYS A 89 18.92 7.88 -7.51
CA LYS A 89 19.47 8.77 -8.53
C LYS A 89 20.95 8.53 -8.79
N VAL A 90 21.73 8.20 -7.75
CA VAL A 90 23.15 7.85 -7.90
C VAL A 90 23.29 6.56 -8.71
N GLU A 91 22.50 5.53 -8.42
CA GLU A 91 22.52 4.27 -9.17
C GLU A 91 22.03 4.43 -10.62
N GLU A 92 21.12 5.37 -10.89
CA GLU A 92 20.71 5.69 -12.26
C GLU A 92 21.82 6.35 -13.09
N ILE A 93 22.64 7.19 -12.47
CA ILE A 93 23.75 7.89 -13.14
C ILE A 93 24.98 6.99 -13.29
N ARG A 94 25.13 6.01 -12.40
CA ARG A 94 26.24 5.05 -12.45
C ARG A 94 26.23 4.31 -13.78
N GLU A 95 27.35 4.34 -14.49
CA GLU A 95 27.48 3.64 -15.77
C GLU A 95 27.26 2.14 -15.59
N LYS A 96 26.21 1.61 -16.21
CA LYS A 96 25.94 0.17 -16.25
C LYS A 96 27.07 -0.52 -17.00
N HIS A 97 27.86 -1.33 -16.29
CA HIS A 97 28.96 -2.09 -16.89
C HIS A 97 28.47 -3.28 -17.73
N CYS A 98 27.23 -3.73 -17.50
CA CYS A 98 26.65 -4.85 -18.20
C CYS A 98 25.87 -4.42 -19.47
N PRO A 99 25.92 -5.22 -20.55
CA PRO A 99 25.13 -4.97 -21.75
C PRO A 99 23.63 -5.10 -21.50
N GLN A 100 22.80 -4.59 -22.42
CA GLN A 100 21.34 -4.72 -22.34
C GLN A 100 20.91 -6.19 -22.17
N GLY A 101 19.96 -6.43 -21.27
CA GLY A 101 19.49 -7.77 -20.93
C GLY A 101 20.33 -8.49 -19.87
N LYS A 102 21.42 -7.87 -19.39
CA LYS A 102 22.23 -8.37 -18.28
C LYS A 102 22.20 -7.44 -17.08
N VAL A 103 22.43 -8.01 -15.90
CA VAL A 103 22.48 -7.31 -14.61
C VAL A 103 23.77 -7.67 -13.90
N GLU A 104 24.30 -6.71 -13.16
CA GLU A 104 25.53 -6.83 -12.39
C GLU A 104 25.24 -7.44 -11.01
N CYS A 105 26.00 -8.48 -10.62
CA CYS A 105 25.99 -9.02 -9.26
C CYS A 105 26.53 -7.97 -8.27
N LEU A 106 26.05 -8.00 -7.01
CA LEU A 106 26.32 -6.94 -6.04
C LEU A 106 27.82 -6.77 -5.70
N ASP A 107 28.55 -7.86 -5.46
CA ASP A 107 29.91 -7.77 -4.90
C ASP A 107 31.04 -7.85 -5.95
N ASN A 108 30.85 -8.56 -7.06
CA ASN A 108 31.95 -8.95 -7.97
C ASN A 108 31.90 -8.31 -9.36
N GLY A 109 30.86 -7.54 -9.68
CA GLY A 109 30.71 -6.92 -11.01
C GLY A 109 30.44 -7.93 -12.15
N GLU A 110 30.09 -9.17 -11.82
CA GLU A 110 29.77 -10.22 -12.78
C GLU A 110 28.41 -9.94 -13.44
N CYS A 111 28.32 -10.12 -14.76
CA CYS A 111 27.10 -9.86 -15.52
C CYS A 111 26.34 -11.15 -15.84
N ILE A 112 25.21 -11.35 -15.17
CA ILE A 112 24.28 -12.46 -15.41
C ILE A 112 23.07 -12.01 -16.25
N ASP A 113 22.34 -12.95 -16.84
CA ASP A 113 21.12 -12.63 -17.61
C ASP A 113 19.97 -12.25 -16.67
N THR A 114 19.13 -11.29 -17.08
CA THR A 114 17.90 -10.91 -16.34
C THR A 114 16.91 -12.05 -16.13
N LEU A 115 17.05 -13.17 -16.86
CA LEU A 115 16.24 -14.38 -16.71
C LEU A 115 16.73 -15.32 -15.61
N LEU A 116 17.97 -15.15 -15.15
CA LEU A 116 18.58 -15.95 -14.08
C LEU A 116 18.30 -15.37 -12.68
N ILE A 117 17.83 -14.13 -12.63
CA ILE A 117 17.55 -13.45 -11.37
C ILE A 117 16.27 -14.01 -10.75
N CYS A 118 16.36 -14.44 -9.49
CA CYS A 118 15.27 -14.98 -8.69
C CYS A 118 14.66 -16.25 -9.28
N ASP A 119 15.48 -17.10 -9.91
CA ASP A 119 15.05 -18.39 -10.45
C ASP A 119 15.14 -19.55 -9.45
N GLY A 120 15.82 -19.33 -8.33
CA GLY A 120 16.06 -20.31 -7.27
C GLY A 120 17.39 -21.04 -7.38
N VAL A 121 18.26 -20.66 -8.32
CA VAL A 121 19.61 -21.17 -8.52
C VAL A 121 20.60 -20.03 -8.23
N ASP A 122 21.67 -20.35 -7.52
CA ASP A 122 22.75 -19.39 -7.28
C ASP A 122 23.60 -19.25 -8.56
N ASP A 123 23.38 -18.19 -9.35
CA ASP A 123 24.16 -17.89 -10.55
C ASP A 123 25.27 -16.86 -10.27
N CYS A 124 25.07 -15.93 -9.32
CA CYS A 124 26.17 -15.06 -8.89
C CYS A 124 27.09 -15.78 -7.89
N ALA A 125 28.40 -15.51 -7.97
CA ALA A 125 29.37 -16.04 -7.01
C ALA A 125 29.11 -15.63 -5.54
N ASP A 126 28.42 -14.50 -5.32
CA ASP A 126 27.99 -13.98 -4.01
C ASP A 126 26.53 -14.30 -3.67
N ARG A 127 25.84 -15.06 -4.54
CA ARG A 127 24.42 -15.43 -4.46
C ARG A 127 23.48 -14.24 -4.39
N SER A 128 23.91 -13.08 -4.87
CA SER A 128 23.16 -11.83 -4.74
C SER A 128 21.87 -11.82 -5.55
N ASP A 129 21.85 -12.55 -6.64
CA ASP A 129 20.71 -12.82 -7.53
C ASP A 129 19.52 -13.48 -6.82
N GLU A 130 19.77 -14.24 -5.74
CA GLU A 130 18.74 -14.93 -4.96
C GLU A 130 18.47 -14.28 -3.59
N LYS A 131 19.15 -13.18 -3.27
CA LYS A 131 18.92 -12.48 -1.99
C LYS A 131 17.54 -11.82 -1.98
N SER A 132 16.91 -11.82 -0.81
CA SER A 132 15.59 -11.19 -0.62
C SER A 132 15.58 -9.71 -0.98
N ILE A 133 16.71 -9.01 -0.88
CA ILE A 133 16.80 -7.60 -1.27
C ILE A 133 16.52 -7.37 -2.77
N VAL A 134 16.85 -8.34 -3.63
CA VAL A 134 16.61 -8.28 -5.08
C VAL A 134 15.25 -8.93 -5.43
N CYS A 135 14.93 -10.06 -4.80
CA CYS A 135 13.76 -10.86 -5.16
C CYS A 135 12.46 -10.44 -4.47
N ASN A 136 12.51 -9.53 -3.50
CA ASN A 136 11.30 -9.00 -2.88
C ASN A 136 10.56 -8.12 -3.88
N LEU A 137 9.31 -8.49 -4.16
CA LEU A 137 8.46 -7.70 -5.02
C LEU A 137 8.10 -6.38 -4.31
N PRO A 138 8.37 -5.21 -4.90
CA PRO A 138 8.04 -3.92 -4.28
C PRO A 138 6.54 -3.61 -4.31
N ILE A 139 5.76 -4.51 -4.91
CA ILE A 139 4.35 -4.33 -5.25
C ILE A 139 3.55 -5.44 -4.58
N SER A 140 2.54 -5.05 -3.79
CA SER A 140 1.56 -5.98 -3.21
C SER A 140 0.15 -5.66 -3.68
N VAL A 141 -0.73 -6.66 -3.62
CA VAL A 141 -2.16 -6.49 -3.90
C VAL A 141 -2.73 -5.44 -2.95
N GLY A 142 -3.46 -4.47 -3.49
CA GLY A 142 -4.00 -3.35 -2.73
C GLY A 142 -3.12 -2.10 -2.76
N ASN A 143 -1.87 -2.17 -3.20
CA ASN A 143 -1.06 -0.96 -3.40
C ASN A 143 -1.69 -0.11 -4.51
N SER A 144 -1.82 1.19 -4.24
CA SER A 144 -2.23 2.21 -5.20
C SER A 144 -1.11 3.22 -5.40
N TYR A 145 -0.89 3.61 -6.65
CA TYR A 145 0.09 4.62 -7.01
C TYR A 145 -0.57 5.69 -7.86
N GLY A 146 -0.49 6.95 -7.43
CA GLY A 146 -1.10 8.10 -8.09
C GLY A 146 -0.07 9.12 -8.57
N GLY A 147 -0.36 9.79 -9.68
CA GLY A 147 0.51 10.82 -10.25
C GLY A 147 -0.21 11.71 -11.25
N TYR A 148 0.51 12.71 -11.76
CA TYR A 148 0.03 13.59 -12.83
C TYR A 148 0.92 13.42 -14.07
N LEU A 149 0.30 13.45 -15.26
CA LEU A 149 1.02 13.45 -16.53
C LEU A 149 1.83 14.75 -16.70
N LEU A 150 3.10 14.60 -17.09
CA LEU A 150 3.99 15.71 -17.39
C LEU A 150 3.68 16.25 -18.80
N SER A 151 3.35 17.54 -18.91
CA SER A 151 3.02 18.17 -20.19
C SER A 151 4.21 18.19 -21.16
N GLY A 152 4.03 17.70 -22.39
CA GLY A 152 5.01 17.90 -23.46
C GLY A 152 4.91 16.98 -24.67
N ASN A 153 4.43 15.74 -24.51
CA ASN A 153 4.16 14.76 -25.56
C ASN A 153 3.19 13.73 -24.97
N ASP A 154 1.89 14.03 -24.94
CA ASP A 154 0.85 13.15 -24.36
C ASP A 154 0.02 12.53 -25.50
N CYS A 155 0.21 11.23 -25.76
CA CYS A 155 -0.59 10.45 -26.71
C CYS A 155 -1.98 10.12 -26.19
N LEU A 156 -2.22 10.25 -24.87
CA LEU A 156 -3.39 9.68 -24.23
C LEU A 156 -4.49 10.71 -24.07
N LEU A 157 -4.15 11.89 -23.55
CA LEU A 157 -5.15 12.82 -23.01
C LEU A 157 -4.78 14.30 -23.22
N GLY A 158 -4.38 14.62 -24.46
CA GLY A 158 -4.60 15.93 -25.07
C GLY A 158 -4.34 17.18 -24.21
N GLY A 159 -3.17 17.30 -23.57
CA GLY A 159 -2.73 18.56 -22.94
C GLY A 159 -3.54 19.02 -21.72
N PHE A 160 -4.44 18.19 -21.20
CA PHE A 160 -5.18 18.47 -19.97
C PHE A 160 -4.39 18.03 -18.73
N LYS A 161 -4.71 18.62 -17.58
CA LYS A 161 -4.17 18.15 -16.29
C LYS A 161 -4.85 16.82 -15.95
N THR A 162 -4.20 15.73 -16.33
CA THR A 162 -4.68 14.38 -16.08
C THR A 162 -4.04 13.81 -14.82
N LYS A 163 -4.87 13.38 -13.86
CA LYS A 163 -4.47 12.52 -12.76
C LYS A 163 -4.60 11.07 -13.21
N VAL A 164 -3.56 10.29 -12.99
CA VAL A 164 -3.53 8.84 -13.25
C VAL A 164 -3.30 8.12 -11.94
N SER A 165 -4.04 7.03 -11.70
CA SER A 165 -3.85 6.14 -10.56
C SER A 165 -3.86 4.68 -11.02
N VAL A 166 -2.87 3.93 -10.56
CA VAL A 166 -2.68 2.50 -10.80
C VAL A 166 -2.98 1.77 -9.50
N ALA A 167 -4.00 0.90 -9.49
CA ALA A 167 -4.32 0.05 -8.34
C ALA A 167 -4.00 -1.41 -8.66
N ILE A 168 -3.15 -2.04 -7.85
CA ILE A 168 -2.73 -3.43 -8.05
C ILE A 168 -3.82 -4.38 -7.58
N THR A 169 -4.30 -5.22 -8.49
CA THR A 169 -5.44 -6.12 -8.26
C THR A 169 -5.01 -7.55 -8.00
N SER A 170 -3.91 -8.01 -8.62
CA SER A 170 -3.41 -9.36 -8.46
C SER A 170 -1.90 -9.44 -8.70
N VAL A 171 -1.24 -10.28 -7.93
CA VAL A 171 0.16 -10.66 -8.11
C VAL A 171 0.21 -12.18 -8.11
N THR A 172 0.66 -12.76 -9.21
CA THR A 172 0.73 -14.22 -9.39
C THR A 172 2.16 -14.61 -9.72
N VAL A 173 2.82 -15.28 -8.76
CA VAL A 173 4.15 -15.87 -8.97
C VAL A 173 3.96 -17.35 -9.30
N LEU A 174 4.50 -17.80 -10.43
CA LEU A 174 4.46 -19.20 -10.81
C LEU A 174 5.57 -19.96 -10.05
N PRO A 175 5.29 -21.10 -9.39
CA PRO A 175 6.31 -21.80 -8.60
C PRO A 175 7.56 -22.22 -9.38
N TRP A 176 7.39 -22.49 -10.69
CA TRP A 176 8.42 -22.91 -11.62
C TRP A 176 8.98 -21.76 -12.48
N PHE A 177 8.44 -20.54 -12.34
CA PHE A 177 8.90 -19.37 -13.08
C PHE A 177 8.74 -18.11 -12.21
N LYS A 178 9.61 -18.00 -11.21
CA LYS A 178 9.59 -16.92 -10.21
C LYS A 178 10.18 -15.61 -10.76
N GLN A 179 10.98 -15.69 -11.82
CA GLN A 179 11.72 -14.56 -12.41
C GLN A 179 10.80 -13.54 -13.08
N ARG A 180 9.55 -13.90 -13.41
CA ARG A 180 8.56 -12.99 -13.99
C ARG A 180 7.20 -13.16 -13.31
N PRO A 181 7.01 -12.53 -12.14
CA PRO A 181 5.70 -12.43 -11.51
C PRO A 181 4.71 -11.75 -12.45
N LYS A 182 3.56 -12.38 -12.67
CA LYS A 182 2.46 -11.80 -13.44
C LYS A 182 1.68 -10.84 -12.56
N ILE A 183 1.45 -9.62 -13.03
CA ILE A 183 0.76 -8.58 -12.28
C ILE A 183 -0.47 -8.14 -13.07
N GLY A 184 -1.60 -8.02 -12.37
CA GLY A 184 -2.81 -7.41 -12.87
C GLY A 184 -3.11 -6.15 -12.08
N ALA A 185 -3.45 -5.06 -12.77
CA ALA A 185 -3.82 -3.81 -12.15
C ALA A 185 -5.02 -3.17 -12.84
N ARG A 186 -5.61 -2.17 -12.20
CA ARG A 186 -6.61 -1.29 -12.79
C ARG A 186 -6.01 0.10 -12.90
N LEU A 187 -5.98 0.62 -14.12
CA LEU A 187 -5.63 2.01 -14.35
C LEU A 187 -6.90 2.84 -14.27
N THR A 188 -6.84 3.97 -13.57
CA THR A 188 -7.89 4.97 -13.51
C THR A 188 -7.30 6.31 -13.92
N TYR A 189 -7.95 7.01 -14.84
CA TYR A 189 -7.57 8.35 -15.24
C TYR A 189 -8.72 9.31 -14.98
N SER A 190 -8.38 10.54 -14.61
CA SER A 190 -9.34 11.63 -14.48
C SER A 190 -8.74 12.92 -15.00
N TYR A 191 -9.45 13.62 -15.86
CA TYR A 191 -9.07 14.94 -16.38
C TYR A 191 -10.26 15.89 -16.28
N SER A 192 -9.95 17.17 -16.13
CA SER A 192 -10.94 18.24 -16.09
C SER A 192 -10.77 19.12 -17.32
N ASP A 193 -11.81 19.24 -18.15
CA ASP A 193 -11.86 20.14 -19.29
C ASP A 193 -13.04 21.09 -19.13
N ARG A 194 -12.79 22.42 -19.14
CA ARG A 194 -13.80 23.49 -19.10
C ARG A 194 -14.90 23.30 -18.03
N GLY A 195 -14.56 22.68 -16.90
CA GLY A 195 -15.49 22.42 -15.78
C GLY A 195 -16.30 21.13 -15.91
N THR A 196 -15.97 20.28 -16.88
CA THR A 196 -16.46 18.90 -16.98
C THR A 196 -15.36 17.94 -16.54
N ASP A 197 -15.63 17.18 -15.49
CA ASP A 197 -14.73 16.15 -14.99
C ASP A 197 -15.07 14.82 -15.68
N THR A 198 -14.12 14.32 -16.46
CA THR A 198 -14.23 13.00 -17.10
C THR A 198 -13.29 12.04 -16.40
N SER A 199 -13.77 10.84 -16.11
CA SER A 199 -12.95 9.76 -15.56
C SER A 199 -13.26 8.46 -16.29
N GLY A 200 -12.24 7.63 -16.39
CA GLY A 200 -12.33 6.30 -16.97
C GLY A 200 -11.41 5.34 -16.25
N SER A 201 -11.67 4.05 -16.42
CA SER A 201 -10.80 3.01 -15.89
C SER A 201 -10.82 1.78 -16.78
N TYR A 202 -9.67 1.17 -16.96
CA TYR A 202 -9.50 -0.04 -17.76
C TYR A 202 -8.58 -1.03 -17.04
N ARG A 203 -8.61 -2.28 -17.49
CA ARG A 203 -7.78 -3.33 -16.91
C ARG A 203 -6.45 -3.41 -17.65
N VAL A 204 -5.37 -3.54 -16.88
CA VAL A 204 -4.03 -3.75 -17.41
C VAL A 204 -3.43 -5.01 -16.80
N SER A 205 -2.63 -5.72 -17.59
CA SER A 205 -1.93 -6.92 -17.15
C SER A 205 -0.55 -7.01 -17.77
N GLY A 206 0.36 -7.67 -17.08
CA GLY A 206 1.72 -7.84 -17.58
C GLY A 206 2.60 -8.51 -16.53
N TYR A 207 3.85 -8.08 -16.44
CA TYR A 207 4.84 -8.72 -15.60
C TYR A 207 5.79 -7.72 -14.96
N TYR A 208 6.39 -8.13 -13.84
CA TYR A 208 7.50 -7.42 -13.23
C TYR A 208 8.81 -8.14 -13.54
N ASN A 209 9.84 -7.36 -13.85
CA ASN A 209 11.20 -7.86 -13.99
C ASN A 209 12.04 -7.40 -12.79
N PRO A 210 12.42 -8.31 -11.87
CA PRO A 210 13.25 -7.96 -10.72
C PRO A 210 14.64 -7.49 -11.13
N GLY A 211 15.20 -7.99 -12.24
CA GLY A 211 16.53 -7.60 -12.70
C GLY A 211 16.66 -6.15 -13.14
N THR A 212 15.58 -5.57 -13.67
CA THR A 212 15.56 -4.17 -14.11
C THR A 212 14.71 -3.26 -13.22
N ALA A 213 14.08 -3.82 -12.18
CA ALA A 213 13.06 -3.18 -11.35
C ALA A 213 11.93 -2.52 -12.18
N THR A 214 11.61 -3.10 -13.35
CA THR A 214 10.60 -2.56 -14.26
C THR A 214 9.33 -3.40 -14.24
N LEU A 215 8.22 -2.73 -13.97
CA LEU A 215 6.86 -3.23 -14.18
C LEU A 215 6.42 -2.87 -15.60
N THR A 216 6.01 -3.84 -16.38
CA THR A 216 5.42 -3.62 -17.71
C THR A 216 3.98 -4.11 -17.67
N LEU A 217 3.04 -3.20 -17.94
CA LEU A 217 1.62 -3.48 -17.93
C LEU A 217 1.01 -2.99 -19.24
N ASP A 218 0.29 -3.89 -19.90
CA ASP A 218 -0.38 -3.62 -21.16
C ASP A 218 -1.90 -3.74 -20.94
N SER A 219 -2.68 -2.97 -21.68
CA SER A 219 -4.14 -3.07 -21.68
C SER A 219 -4.59 -4.50 -22.01
N VAL A 220 -5.68 -4.91 -21.36
CA VAL A 220 -6.34 -6.21 -21.64
C VAL A 220 -7.51 -6.03 -22.59
N ASP A 221 -8.04 -4.82 -22.69
CA ASP A 221 -9.22 -4.50 -23.47
C ASP A 221 -8.78 -4.06 -24.89
N ASP A 222 -9.25 -4.76 -25.94
CA ASP A 222 -8.81 -4.62 -27.34
C ASP A 222 -9.02 -3.22 -27.96
N ASP A 223 -9.81 -2.37 -27.32
CA ASP A 223 -10.15 -1.02 -27.80
C ASP A 223 -9.12 0.05 -27.37
N GLU A 224 -8.20 -0.29 -26.45
CA GLU A 224 -7.22 0.65 -25.91
C GLU A 224 -5.80 0.11 -26.14
N ASP A 225 -5.05 0.65 -27.10
CA ASP A 225 -3.66 0.22 -27.39
C ASP A 225 -2.62 0.82 -26.42
N ILE A 226 -2.97 1.00 -25.14
CA ILE A 226 -2.17 1.78 -24.20
C ILE A 226 -1.57 0.85 -23.14
N GLY A 227 -0.24 0.77 -23.14
CA GLY A 227 0.54 0.17 -22.07
C GLY A 227 1.31 1.24 -21.29
N PHE A 228 1.80 0.86 -20.12
CA PHE A 228 2.80 1.66 -19.42
C PHE A 228 3.88 0.78 -18.81
N SER A 229 5.08 1.34 -18.73
CA SER A 229 6.21 0.75 -18.04
C SER A 229 6.59 1.63 -16.87
N ALA A 230 6.55 1.10 -15.65
CA ALA A 230 7.00 1.79 -14.45
C ALA A 230 8.33 1.22 -13.96
N LYS A 231 9.32 2.09 -13.77
CA LYS A 231 10.61 1.75 -13.18
C LYS A 231 10.61 2.19 -11.72
N PHE A 232 10.80 1.23 -10.82
CA PHE A 232 10.95 1.46 -9.39
C PHE A 232 12.40 1.77 -9.05
N GLY A 233 12.61 2.47 -7.92
CA GLY A 233 13.93 2.66 -7.34
C GLY A 233 14.54 1.34 -6.87
N ALA A 234 15.86 1.34 -6.66
CA ALA A 234 16.55 0.24 -5.99
C ALA A 234 16.29 0.25 -4.48
N TYR A 235 16.03 1.44 -3.91
CA TYR A 235 15.82 1.67 -2.49
C TYR A 235 14.40 2.13 -2.18
N ASN A 236 13.84 3.05 -2.98
CA ASN A 236 12.48 3.55 -2.75
C ASN A 236 11.43 2.83 -3.63
N ASN A 237 10.51 2.11 -2.99
CA ASN A 237 9.41 1.39 -3.62
C ASN A 237 8.08 2.16 -3.61
N ASP A 238 8.05 3.31 -2.94
CA ASP A 238 6.87 4.16 -2.81
C ASP A 238 6.80 5.21 -3.93
N GLN A 239 7.86 5.32 -4.73
CA GLN A 239 7.92 6.19 -5.90
C GLN A 239 8.36 5.40 -7.13
N ALA A 240 7.77 5.69 -8.28
CA ALA A 240 8.15 5.10 -9.55
C ALA A 240 8.03 6.10 -10.69
N VAL A 241 8.91 6.00 -11.67
CA VAL A 241 8.80 6.74 -12.93
C VAL A 241 8.08 5.85 -13.93
N ALA A 242 6.92 6.27 -14.39
CA ALA A 242 6.12 5.54 -15.36
C ALA A 242 6.12 6.24 -16.72
N ASP A 243 6.45 5.50 -17.75
CA ASP A 243 6.39 5.92 -19.14
C ASP A 243 5.21 5.20 -19.82
N PHE A 244 4.33 5.98 -20.43
CA PHE A 244 3.23 5.47 -21.25
C PHE A 244 3.73 5.18 -22.66
N ARG A 245 3.24 4.08 -23.24
CA ARG A 245 3.57 3.65 -24.59
C ARG A 245 2.32 3.17 -25.30
N LEU A 246 2.24 3.43 -26.60
CA LEU A 246 1.26 2.76 -27.45
C LEU A 246 1.81 1.37 -27.81
N LEU A 247 0.98 0.32 -27.80
CA LEU A 247 1.42 -1.05 -28.05
C LEU A 247 2.16 -1.24 -29.39
N HIS A 248 1.86 -0.41 -30.38
CA HIS A 248 2.46 -0.44 -31.72
C HIS A 248 3.62 0.56 -31.91
N HIS A 249 3.94 1.38 -30.90
CA HIS A 249 5.06 2.31 -30.93
C HIS A 249 6.13 1.94 -29.90
N THR A 250 7.40 2.09 -30.31
CA THR A 250 8.55 1.88 -29.42
C THR A 250 8.86 3.09 -28.55
N GLU A 251 8.29 4.25 -28.87
CA GLU A 251 8.58 5.51 -28.17
C GLU A 251 7.59 5.76 -27.04
N SER A 252 8.11 6.25 -25.91
CA SER A 252 7.30 6.71 -24.80
C SER A 252 6.54 7.97 -25.20
N CYS A 253 5.24 7.98 -24.95
CA CYS A 253 4.34 9.05 -25.35
C CYS A 253 3.66 9.74 -24.16
N GLY A 254 4.28 9.65 -22.99
CA GLY A 254 3.90 10.39 -21.78
C GLY A 254 4.69 9.87 -20.59
N GLN A 255 5.04 10.75 -19.66
CA GLN A 255 5.74 10.37 -18.43
C GLN A 255 4.94 10.83 -17.21
N VAL A 256 4.88 9.98 -16.19
CA VAL A 256 4.21 10.22 -14.90
C VAL A 256 5.17 9.86 -13.78
N PHE A 257 5.26 10.75 -12.79
CA PHE A 257 5.81 10.40 -11.49
C PHE A 257 4.70 9.82 -10.62
N LEU A 258 4.79 8.54 -10.32
CA LEU A 258 3.86 7.81 -9.47
C LEU A 258 4.37 7.84 -8.02
N LYS A 259 3.50 8.24 -7.09
CA LYS A 259 3.73 8.10 -5.65
C LYS A 259 2.66 7.18 -5.06
N LYS A 260 3.05 6.33 -4.13
CA LYS A 260 2.13 5.44 -3.40
C LYS A 260 1.12 6.26 -2.60
N GLU A 261 -0.15 5.89 -2.71
CA GLU A 261 -1.30 6.49 -2.01
C GLU A 261 -1.64 5.72 -0.72
#